data_AF-A0A2S4ZCS5-F1
#
_entry.id   AF-A0A2S4ZCS5-F1
#
_cell.length_a   1.000
_cell.length_b   1.000
_cell.length_c   1.000
_cell.angle_alpha   90.00
_cell.angle_beta   90.00
_cell.angle_gamma   90.00
#
_symmetry.space_group_name_H-M   'P 1'
#
loop_
_entity.id
_entity.type
_entity.pdbx_description
1 polymer ?
#
loop_
_entity_poly.entity_id
_entity_poly.type
_entity_poly.pdbx_seq_one_letter_code
_entity_poly.pdbx_strand_id
1 'polypeptide(L)'
;MSSFHDDAFDGFDENEGDELVGEDWPTVATPVPVWVLLSGCSPRAFKMYAFLAEHINVNLRDPRKRIACPKQKAIAAILGLKDDRKVARYRKELEALGAIRVEKYRYAGGMRQGYKYFVRYNPPVGYDGDMVLKQFYAGHPEFRSAAKWEGRMEAAKKTAAIPAQGSAPAEGAAPKPSASKPSRRGAGGEVALPPDVLKVLGAFRPELRAAMRETAHTDAPKTLVTAVTKALKGRTAEQLVDRVRRRWTTHGYEAKFEAGQLERPVGAAVAMLRHGECPDVGCEDGTVLESGEACVLCIERGKNHKADHAAARKSAKEAAAADARRAARAVMCPSCEQDRGTDGKVCPECVTGMERDVVEAAEKAARDIARMATAPEEWSDARGRVLAEAAAAREDARQAGADQLGELLAAQLAARAAAREAHRARLAALGGDEVPPLAPAPALESAPSAPALPEPVKCSGSRWDGSPCGRDTKALDGLCGVCRGLQNVQHEDDLAAMH
;
A
#
# COMPACT_ATOMS: atom_id res chain seq x y z
N MET A 1 -59.20 3.45 -28.10
CA MET A 1 -58.58 2.29 -27.41
C MET A 1 -57.61 1.69 -28.42
N SER A 2 -56.31 1.99 -28.39
CA SER A 2 -55.40 1.84 -27.25
C SER A 2 -54.29 2.88 -27.29
N SER A 3 -54.10 3.56 -26.16
CA SER A 3 -53.00 4.49 -25.89
C SER A 3 -51.71 3.71 -25.69
N PHE A 4 -50.73 3.88 -26.57
CA PHE A 4 -49.34 3.60 -26.23
C PHE A 4 -48.82 4.84 -25.52
N HIS A 5 -48.48 4.68 -24.23
CA HIS A 5 -47.76 5.70 -23.47
C HIS A 5 -46.35 5.80 -24.04
N ASP A 6 -46.00 6.99 -24.53
CA ASP A 6 -44.61 7.42 -24.66
C ASP A 6 -44.04 7.49 -23.24
N ASP A 7 -43.44 6.38 -22.78
CA ASP A 7 -42.57 6.39 -21.61
C ASP A 7 -41.35 7.24 -21.97
N ALA A 8 -41.39 8.48 -21.50
CA ALA A 8 -40.26 9.41 -21.49
C ALA A 8 -39.07 8.70 -20.84
N PHE A 9 -38.10 8.33 -21.67
CA PHE A 9 -36.81 7.87 -21.21
C PHE A 9 -36.10 9.09 -20.63
N ASP A 10 -36.31 9.31 -19.32
CA ASP A 10 -35.58 10.31 -18.55
C ASP A 10 -34.09 10.10 -18.80
N GLY A 11 -33.44 11.15 -19.30
CA GLY A 11 -32.03 11.13 -19.62
C GLY A 11 -31.24 10.63 -18.42
N PHE A 12 -30.26 9.76 -18.67
CA PHE A 12 -29.20 9.53 -17.71
C PHE A 12 -28.64 10.90 -17.32
N ASP A 13 -28.94 11.35 -16.10
CA ASP A 13 -28.35 12.54 -15.55
C ASP A 13 -26.84 12.27 -15.51
N GLU A 14 -26.05 13.05 -16.23
CA GLU A 14 -24.59 12.90 -16.23
C GLU A 14 -23.99 13.08 -14.82
N ASN A 15 -24.81 13.51 -13.85
CA ASN A 15 -24.49 13.57 -12.43
C ASN A 15 -24.74 12.27 -11.63
N GLU A 16 -25.36 11.23 -12.22
CA GLU A 16 -25.49 9.87 -11.64
C GLU A 16 -24.32 8.96 -12.04
N GLY A 17 -23.11 9.53 -12.22
CA GLY A 17 -21.91 8.69 -12.21
C GLY A 17 -21.77 8.06 -10.82
N ASP A 18 -21.65 6.73 -10.74
CA ASP A 18 -21.37 6.02 -9.49
C ASP A 18 -20.37 6.82 -8.67
N GLU A 19 -20.81 7.35 -7.53
CA GLU A 19 -19.97 8.14 -6.63
C GLU A 19 -18.77 7.26 -6.29
N LEU A 20 -17.58 7.62 -6.81
CA LEU A 20 -16.38 6.79 -6.71
C LEU A 20 -16.13 6.51 -5.23
N VAL A 21 -16.45 5.28 -4.79
CA VAL A 21 -16.28 4.88 -3.41
C VAL A 21 -14.77 4.91 -3.13
N GLY A 22 -14.37 5.42 -1.97
CA GLY A 22 -12.94 5.48 -1.59
C GLY A 22 -12.23 4.12 -1.65
N GLU A 23 -12.99 3.02 -1.64
CA GLU A 23 -12.54 1.63 -1.81
C GLU A 23 -12.05 1.31 -3.23
N ASP A 24 -12.54 2.02 -4.24
CA ASP A 24 -12.18 1.81 -5.66
C ASP A 24 -10.90 2.55 -6.06
N TRP A 25 -10.44 3.50 -5.22
CA TRP A 25 -9.17 4.16 -5.44
C TRP A 25 -8.01 3.22 -5.11
N PRO A 26 -7.09 2.96 -6.05
CA PRO A 26 -5.93 2.11 -5.76
C PRO A 26 -5.09 2.79 -4.67
N THR A 27 -5.08 2.19 -3.49
CA THR A 27 -4.29 2.67 -2.35
C THR A 27 -2.78 2.65 -2.64
N VAL A 28 -2.35 1.89 -3.66
CA VAL A 28 -0.98 1.83 -4.14
C VAL A 28 -0.98 1.87 -5.67
N ALA A 29 -0.36 2.89 -6.26
CA ALA A 29 -0.22 3.05 -7.69
C ALA A 29 1.20 3.47 -8.09
N THR A 30 1.70 2.89 -9.18
CA THR A 30 2.97 3.29 -9.81
C THR A 30 2.68 4.30 -10.91
N PRO A 31 3.17 5.55 -10.85
CA PRO A 31 3.00 6.49 -11.94
C PRO A 31 3.83 6.04 -13.15
N VAL A 32 3.17 5.86 -14.29
CA VAL A 32 3.81 5.53 -15.58
C VAL A 32 3.55 6.68 -16.55
N PRO A 33 4.58 7.23 -17.21
CA PRO A 33 4.40 8.35 -18.12
C PRO A 33 3.69 7.93 -19.40
N VAL A 34 2.77 8.78 -19.86
CA VAL A 34 1.89 8.53 -21.01
C VAL A 34 2.67 8.30 -22.30
N TRP A 35 3.80 8.99 -22.52
CA TRP A 35 4.60 8.82 -23.73
C TRP A 35 5.15 7.39 -23.90
N VAL A 36 5.44 6.67 -22.81
CA VAL A 36 5.88 5.27 -22.87
C VAL A 36 4.70 4.36 -23.24
N LEU A 37 3.51 4.65 -22.70
CA LEU A 37 2.28 3.93 -23.06
C LEU A 37 1.95 4.09 -24.55
N LEU A 38 2.13 5.29 -25.10
CA LEU A 38 1.81 5.62 -26.49
C LEU A 38 2.94 5.32 -27.48
N SER A 39 4.12 4.90 -27.02
CA SER A 39 5.31 4.68 -27.86
C SER A 39 5.21 3.54 -28.88
N GLY A 40 4.13 2.74 -28.85
CA GLY A 40 3.99 1.54 -29.66
C GLY A 40 4.89 0.37 -29.22
N CYS A 41 5.55 0.47 -28.06
CA CYS A 41 6.30 -0.65 -27.51
C CYS A 41 5.38 -1.84 -27.19
N SER A 42 5.94 -3.04 -27.23
CA SER A 42 5.20 -4.27 -26.99
C SER A 42 4.59 -4.27 -25.57
N PRO A 43 3.41 -4.88 -25.37
CA PRO A 43 2.76 -4.91 -24.05
C PRO A 43 3.65 -5.48 -22.94
N ARG A 44 4.56 -6.41 -23.29
CA ARG A 44 5.55 -6.96 -22.36
C ARG A 44 6.70 -5.99 -22.07
N ALA A 45 7.15 -5.19 -23.04
CA ALA A 45 8.10 -4.11 -22.78
C ALA A 45 7.48 -3.04 -21.87
N PHE A 46 6.24 -2.64 -22.12
CA PHE A 46 5.51 -1.73 -21.24
C PHE A 46 5.37 -2.29 -19.81
N LYS A 47 4.97 -3.55 -19.66
CA LYS A 47 4.90 -4.23 -18.35
C LYS A 47 6.26 -4.28 -17.64
N MET A 48 7.34 -4.50 -18.39
CA MET A 48 8.70 -4.44 -17.87
C MET A 48 9.04 -3.04 -17.37
N TYR A 49 8.71 -1.99 -18.13
CA TYR A 49 8.93 -0.61 -17.72
C TYR A 49 8.19 -0.29 -16.41
N ALA A 50 6.90 -0.63 -16.31
CA ALA A 50 6.10 -0.40 -15.11
C ALA A 50 6.70 -1.11 -13.87
N PHE A 51 7.15 -2.36 -14.04
CA PHE A 51 7.83 -3.10 -12.97
C PHE A 51 9.15 -2.44 -12.54
N LEU A 52 9.93 -1.91 -13.49
CA LEU A 52 11.17 -1.19 -13.18
C LEU A 52 10.90 0.13 -12.45
N ALA A 53 9.87 0.88 -12.87
CA ALA A 53 9.43 2.11 -12.22
C ALA A 53 9.04 1.86 -10.76
N GLU A 54 8.26 0.80 -10.50
CA GLU A 54 7.87 0.43 -9.14
C GLU A 54 9.06 -0.01 -8.29
N HIS A 55 10.06 -0.67 -8.89
CA HIS A 55 11.28 -1.06 -8.18
C HIS A 55 12.11 0.14 -7.69
N ILE A 56 11.98 1.32 -8.31
CA ILE A 56 12.60 2.55 -7.85
C ILE A 56 11.86 3.06 -6.61
N ASN A 57 10.52 3.02 -6.62
CA ASN A 57 9.66 3.46 -5.51
C ASN A 57 9.93 2.70 -4.21
N VAL A 58 10.17 1.38 -4.28
CA VAL A 58 10.49 0.57 -3.10
C VAL A 58 11.82 0.97 -2.44
N ASN A 59 12.77 1.53 -3.20
CA ASN A 59 14.12 1.84 -2.71
C ASN A 59 14.40 3.36 -2.63
N LEU A 60 13.35 4.18 -2.66
CA LEU A 60 13.43 5.63 -2.79
C LEU A 60 13.85 6.31 -1.46
N ARG A 61 15.04 5.96 -0.94
CA ARG A 61 15.73 6.76 0.10
C ARG A 61 16.44 7.99 -0.50
N ASP A 62 16.65 8.02 -1.82
CA ASP A 62 17.30 9.13 -2.54
C ASP A 62 16.59 9.39 -3.89
N PRO A 63 15.79 10.47 -4.02
CA PRO A 63 15.01 10.76 -5.23
C PRO A 63 15.87 11.07 -6.47
N ARG A 64 17.18 11.30 -6.29
CA ARG A 64 18.13 11.54 -7.39
C ARG A 64 18.66 10.24 -8.01
N LYS A 65 18.48 9.09 -7.34
CA LYS A 65 18.96 7.78 -7.81
C LYS A 65 17.81 6.94 -8.37
N ARG A 66 17.42 7.23 -9.61
CA ARG A 66 16.40 6.48 -10.37
C ARG A 66 16.97 5.17 -10.96
N ILE A 67 17.51 4.33 -10.08
CA ILE A 67 18.21 3.09 -10.45
C ILE A 67 17.41 1.90 -9.92
N ALA A 68 16.94 1.04 -10.83
CA ALA A 68 16.37 -0.25 -10.49
C ALA A 68 17.41 -1.37 -10.72
N CYS A 69 17.53 -2.29 -9.76
CA CYS A 69 18.44 -3.45 -9.84
C CYS A 69 17.74 -4.81 -9.63
N PRO A 70 16.55 -5.08 -10.20
CA PRO A 70 15.92 -6.39 -10.03
C PRO A 70 16.71 -7.51 -10.70
N LYS A 71 16.63 -8.71 -10.12
CA LYS A 71 17.16 -9.94 -10.75
C LYS A 71 16.40 -10.23 -12.04
N GLN A 72 17.09 -10.70 -13.10
CA GLN A 72 16.43 -11.05 -14.38
C GLN A 72 15.33 -12.09 -14.21
N LYS A 73 15.50 -13.06 -13.29
CA LYS A 73 14.46 -14.04 -12.96
C LYS A 73 13.15 -13.40 -12.47
N ALA A 74 13.23 -12.30 -11.71
CA ALA A 74 12.04 -11.59 -11.25
C ALA A 74 11.34 -10.88 -12.42
N ILE A 75 12.11 -10.25 -13.31
CA ILE A 75 11.57 -9.66 -14.55
C ILE A 75 10.93 -10.75 -15.43
N ALA A 76 11.56 -11.92 -15.55
CA ALA A 76 11.01 -13.03 -16.33
C ALA A 76 9.66 -13.51 -15.78
N ALA A 77 9.56 -13.65 -14.45
CA ALA A 77 8.34 -14.05 -13.77
C ALA A 77 7.19 -13.05 -14.02
N ILE A 78 7.41 -11.74 -13.85
CA ILE A 78 6.35 -10.74 -14.05
C ILE A 78 5.91 -10.67 -15.53
N LEU A 79 6.82 -10.95 -16.46
CA LEU A 79 6.52 -11.00 -17.90
C LEU A 79 5.90 -12.33 -18.37
N GLY A 80 5.76 -13.32 -17.48
CA GLY A 80 5.25 -14.65 -17.82
C GLY A 80 6.19 -15.43 -18.75
N LEU A 81 7.50 -15.22 -18.62
CA LEU A 81 8.53 -15.89 -19.43
C LEU A 81 9.07 -17.11 -18.68
N LYS A 82 9.13 -18.26 -19.36
CA LYS A 82 9.77 -19.48 -18.83
C LYS A 82 11.29 -19.36 -18.69
N ASP A 83 11.92 -18.48 -19.48
CA ASP A 83 13.37 -18.32 -19.57
C ASP A 83 13.73 -16.84 -19.35
N ASP A 84 14.64 -16.58 -18.42
CA ASP A 84 15.09 -15.23 -18.05
C ASP A 84 15.94 -14.57 -19.13
N ARG A 85 16.57 -15.34 -20.01
CA ARG A 85 17.34 -14.82 -21.15
C ARG A 85 16.46 -14.05 -22.13
N LYS A 86 15.17 -14.39 -22.22
CA LYS A 86 14.20 -13.72 -23.11
C LYS A 86 13.86 -12.29 -22.66
N VAL A 87 14.19 -11.91 -21.42
CA VAL A 87 14.09 -10.52 -20.94
C VAL A 87 14.94 -9.58 -21.80
N ALA A 88 16.04 -10.07 -22.40
CA ALA A 88 16.92 -9.27 -23.23
C ALA A 88 16.24 -8.59 -24.42
N ARG A 89 15.21 -9.22 -25.01
CA ARG A 89 14.46 -8.65 -26.13
C ARG A 89 13.73 -7.38 -25.72
N TYR A 90 12.95 -7.44 -24.63
CA TYR A 90 12.15 -6.31 -24.14
C TYR A 90 13.03 -5.21 -23.55
N ARG A 91 14.16 -5.58 -22.94
CA ARG A 91 15.18 -4.60 -22.52
C ARG A 91 15.70 -3.79 -23.69
N LYS A 92 16.12 -4.45 -24.78
CA LYS A 92 16.64 -3.77 -25.99
C LYS A 92 15.59 -2.86 -26.62
N GLU A 93 14.32 -3.28 -26.60
CA GLU A 93 13.19 -2.49 -27.07
C GLU A 93 13.03 -1.18 -26.27
N LEU A 94 13.05 -1.27 -24.94
CA LEU A 94 12.99 -0.08 -24.07
C LEU A 94 14.25 0.81 -24.16
N GLU A 95 15.43 0.21 -24.39
CA GLU A 95 16.67 0.97 -24.65
C GLU A 95 16.60 1.72 -25.98
N ALA A 96 16.08 1.08 -27.03
CA ALA A 96 15.91 1.69 -28.35
C ALA A 96 14.91 2.87 -28.31
N LEU A 97 13.85 2.74 -27.51
CA LEU A 97 12.91 3.82 -27.23
C LEU A 97 13.55 4.97 -26.40
N GLY A 98 14.69 4.71 -25.74
CA GLY A 98 15.31 5.65 -24.81
C GLY A 98 14.58 5.76 -23.47
N ALA A 99 13.63 4.88 -23.17
CA ALA A 99 12.89 4.84 -21.91
C ALA A 99 13.74 4.34 -20.73
N ILE A 100 14.76 3.53 -21.02
CA ILE A 100 15.74 3.09 -20.03
C ILE A 100 17.17 3.22 -20.58
N ARG A 101 18.13 3.42 -19.68
CA ARG A 101 19.56 3.17 -19.94
C ARG A 101 20.02 2.00 -19.09
N VAL A 102 20.82 1.10 -19.64
CA VAL A 102 21.28 -0.09 -18.90
C VAL A 102 22.80 -0.09 -18.74
N GLU A 103 23.24 -0.29 -17.51
CA GLU A 103 24.65 -0.54 -17.20
C GLU A 103 24.83 -1.98 -16.73
N LYS A 104 25.73 -2.70 -17.40
CA LYS A 104 26.15 -4.03 -16.97
C LYS A 104 27.15 -3.87 -15.83
N TYR A 105 26.97 -4.64 -14.77
CA TYR A 105 27.97 -4.73 -13.71
C TYR A 105 28.29 -6.20 -13.43
N ARG A 106 29.48 -6.46 -12.90
CA ARG A 106 29.83 -7.78 -12.39
C ARG A 106 29.88 -7.76 -10.87
N TYR A 107 29.49 -8.86 -10.25
CA TYR A 107 29.53 -9.06 -8.80
C TYR A 107 30.00 -10.48 -8.48
N ALA A 108 30.24 -10.77 -7.19
CA ALA A 108 30.86 -12.02 -6.73
C ALA A 108 32.21 -12.29 -7.43
N GLY A 109 33.15 -11.35 -7.30
CA GLY A 109 34.50 -11.49 -7.84
C GLY A 109 34.57 -11.54 -9.38
N GLY A 110 33.58 -10.99 -10.07
CA GLY A 110 33.56 -10.97 -11.54
C GLY A 110 32.86 -12.16 -12.20
N MET A 111 32.45 -13.18 -11.43
CA MET A 111 31.83 -14.40 -11.97
C MET A 111 30.39 -14.21 -12.41
N ARG A 112 29.63 -13.29 -11.78
CA ARG A 112 28.21 -13.07 -12.09
C ARG A 112 28.00 -11.70 -12.69
N GLN A 113 27.11 -11.63 -13.68
CA GLN A 113 26.73 -10.38 -14.33
C GLN A 113 25.33 -9.95 -13.87
N GLY A 114 25.19 -8.67 -13.52
CA GLY A 114 23.94 -8.00 -13.22
C GLY A 114 23.70 -6.82 -14.16
N TYR A 115 22.53 -6.20 -14.03
CA TYR A 115 22.11 -5.05 -14.81
C TYR A 115 21.54 -3.99 -13.89
N LYS A 116 22.00 -2.75 -14.04
CA LYS A 116 21.41 -1.55 -13.44
C LYS A 116 20.57 -0.87 -14.51
N TYR A 117 19.31 -0.59 -14.19
CA TYR A 117 18.37 0.05 -15.09
C TYR A 117 18.13 1.48 -14.61
N PHE A 118 18.44 2.46 -15.45
CA PHE A 118 18.16 3.87 -15.22
C PHE A 118 16.87 4.23 -15.95
N VAL A 119 15.77 4.36 -15.22
CA VAL A 119 14.44 4.57 -15.80
C VAL A 119 14.21 6.07 -16.05
N ARG A 120 13.79 6.43 -17.26
CA ARG A 120 13.50 7.81 -17.65
C ARG A 120 11.99 8.05 -17.68
N TYR A 121 11.55 9.06 -16.94
CA TYR A 121 10.14 9.47 -16.94
C TYR A 121 9.83 10.51 -18.01
N ASN A 122 10.85 11.28 -18.41
CA ASN A 122 10.74 12.25 -19.50
C ASN A 122 11.25 11.59 -20.79
N PRO A 123 10.64 11.90 -21.95
CA PRO A 123 11.10 11.37 -23.22
C PRO A 123 12.53 11.87 -23.54
N PRO A 124 13.31 11.12 -24.33
CA PRO A 124 14.62 11.59 -24.78
C PRO A 124 14.49 12.84 -25.67
N VAL A 125 15.56 13.63 -25.76
CA VAL A 125 15.64 14.77 -26.67
C VAL A 125 15.44 14.27 -28.11
N GLY A 126 14.54 14.91 -28.85
CA GLY A 126 14.19 14.51 -30.23
C GLY A 126 13.23 13.32 -30.32
N TYR A 127 12.45 13.04 -29.27
CA TYR A 127 11.36 12.07 -29.35
C TYR A 127 10.20 12.65 -30.16
N ASP A 128 9.89 12.03 -31.30
CA ASP A 128 8.86 12.48 -32.25
C ASP A 128 7.49 11.78 -32.05
N GLY A 129 7.35 10.94 -31.02
CA GLY A 129 6.09 10.25 -30.73
C GLY A 129 5.13 11.08 -29.87
N ASP A 130 3.90 10.57 -29.70
CA ASP A 130 2.88 11.23 -28.89
C ASP A 130 3.29 11.32 -27.42
N MET A 131 3.24 12.54 -26.87
CA MET A 131 3.57 12.82 -25.46
C MET A 131 2.33 12.78 -24.56
N VAL A 132 1.16 13.07 -25.12
CA VAL A 132 -0.12 13.14 -24.42
C VAL A 132 -1.23 12.47 -25.21
N LEU A 133 -2.24 11.94 -24.52
CA LEU A 133 -3.40 11.26 -25.13
C LEU A 133 -4.10 12.12 -26.20
N LYS A 134 -4.12 13.44 -26.00
CA LYS A 134 -4.70 14.39 -26.96
C LYS A 134 -4.02 14.36 -28.33
N GLN A 135 -2.70 14.18 -28.38
CA GLN A 135 -1.94 14.09 -29.64
C GLN A 135 -2.26 12.78 -30.36
N PHE A 136 -2.29 11.67 -29.62
CA PHE A 136 -2.68 10.35 -30.14
C PHE A 136 -4.07 10.38 -30.80
N TYR A 137 -5.09 10.89 -30.11
CA TYR A 137 -6.43 10.99 -30.70
C TYR A 137 -6.54 12.03 -31.82
N ALA A 138 -5.63 13.00 -31.91
CA ALA A 138 -5.57 13.91 -33.05
C ALA A 138 -4.96 13.22 -34.28
N GLY A 139 -3.98 12.33 -34.09
CA GLY A 139 -3.40 11.51 -35.15
C GLY A 139 -4.30 10.35 -35.59
N HIS A 140 -5.23 9.91 -34.74
CA HIS A 140 -6.14 8.80 -35.00
C HIS A 140 -7.62 9.21 -34.92
N PRO A 141 -8.13 9.99 -35.90
CA PRO A 141 -9.51 10.44 -35.92
C PRO A 141 -10.53 9.28 -35.96
N GLU A 142 -10.15 8.11 -36.46
CA GLU A 142 -10.97 6.89 -36.48
C GLU A 142 -11.37 6.39 -35.09
N PHE A 143 -10.63 6.75 -34.04
CA PHE A 143 -10.95 6.38 -32.66
C PHE A 143 -11.77 7.44 -31.92
N ARG A 144 -11.91 8.66 -32.47
CA ARG A 144 -12.71 9.73 -31.85
C ARG A 144 -14.21 9.42 -31.82
N SER A 145 -14.70 8.57 -32.72
CA SER A 145 -16.11 8.21 -32.88
C SER A 145 -16.63 7.24 -31.81
N ALA A 146 -15.78 6.65 -30.97
CA ALA A 146 -16.20 5.77 -29.89
C ALA A 146 -16.74 6.51 -28.65
N ALA A 147 -16.61 7.83 -28.59
CA ALA A 147 -16.95 8.68 -27.44
C ALA A 147 -18.36 9.32 -27.49
N LYS A 148 -19.12 9.17 -28.58
CA LYS A 148 -20.57 9.43 -28.52
C LYS A 148 -21.25 8.22 -27.89
N TRP A 149 -21.28 8.21 -26.56
CA TRP A 149 -22.02 7.25 -25.73
C TRP A 149 -23.47 7.06 -26.24
N GLU A 150 -24.09 8.14 -26.72
CA GLU A 150 -25.43 8.18 -27.35
C GLU A 150 -25.63 7.15 -28.48
N GLY A 151 -24.58 6.85 -29.27
CA GLY A 151 -24.70 5.92 -30.40
C GLY A 151 -24.68 4.43 -30.01
N ARG A 152 -24.12 4.08 -28.84
CA ARG A 152 -24.06 2.68 -28.38
C ARG A 152 -25.38 2.22 -27.78
N MET A 153 -26.12 3.11 -27.12
CA MET A 153 -27.46 2.82 -26.61
C MET A 153 -28.43 2.50 -27.76
N GLU A 154 -28.35 3.22 -28.88
CA GLU A 154 -29.19 2.94 -30.06
C GLU A 154 -28.76 1.71 -30.86
N ALA A 155 -27.47 1.41 -30.92
CA ALA A 155 -27.01 0.15 -31.49
C ALA A 155 -27.44 -1.06 -30.64
N ALA A 156 -27.40 -0.94 -29.30
CA ALA A 156 -27.86 -1.98 -28.37
C ALA A 156 -29.38 -2.15 -28.36
N LYS A 157 -30.17 -1.06 -28.51
CA LYS A 157 -31.62 -1.14 -28.72
C LYS A 157 -31.99 -1.79 -30.05
N LYS A 158 -31.21 -1.58 -31.12
CA LYS A 158 -31.45 -2.22 -32.43
C LYS A 158 -31.07 -3.71 -32.48
N THR A 159 -30.10 -4.17 -31.72
CA THR A 159 -29.77 -5.61 -31.63
C THR A 159 -30.62 -6.38 -30.61
N ALA A 160 -31.37 -5.70 -29.74
CA ALA A 160 -32.39 -6.33 -28.90
C ALA A 160 -33.68 -6.71 -29.66
N ALA A 161 -33.84 -6.26 -30.91
CA ALA A 161 -34.92 -6.66 -31.81
C ALA A 161 -34.43 -7.68 -32.85
N ILE A 162 -34.10 -8.90 -32.40
CA ILE A 162 -33.97 -10.05 -33.30
C ILE A 162 -35.33 -10.78 -33.32
N PRO A 163 -35.98 -10.95 -34.49
CA PRO A 163 -37.16 -11.80 -34.61
C PRO A 163 -36.76 -13.26 -34.43
N ALA A 164 -37.43 -13.94 -33.52
CA ALA A 164 -37.30 -15.38 -33.32
C ALA A 164 -37.70 -16.12 -34.61
N GLN A 165 -36.73 -16.76 -35.27
CA GLN A 165 -36.97 -17.74 -36.32
C GLN A 165 -36.60 -19.15 -35.85
N GLY A 166 -37.66 -19.92 -35.61
CA GLY A 166 -37.85 -21.34 -35.82
C GLY A 166 -36.66 -22.31 -35.83
N SER A 167 -36.63 -23.18 -34.83
CA SER A 167 -36.33 -24.60 -35.04
C SER A 167 -37.30 -25.42 -34.19
N ALA A 168 -37.99 -26.33 -34.86
CA ALA A 168 -39.08 -27.17 -34.34
C ALA A 168 -38.67 -28.02 -33.13
N PRO A 169 -39.64 -28.44 -32.32
CA PRO A 169 -39.81 -29.88 -32.16
C PRO A 169 -41.26 -30.33 -32.34
N ALA A 170 -41.35 -31.61 -32.72
CA ALA A 170 -42.56 -32.34 -33.04
C ALA A 170 -43.54 -32.44 -31.86
N GLU A 171 -44.81 -32.36 -32.27
CA GLU A 171 -46.02 -32.99 -31.75
C GLU A 171 -45.99 -33.72 -30.39
N GLY A 172 -46.89 -33.25 -29.51
CA GLY A 172 -47.95 -34.13 -29.01
C GLY A 172 -47.82 -34.62 -27.57
N ALA A 173 -48.37 -33.88 -26.61
CA ALA A 173 -49.22 -34.44 -25.54
C ALA A 173 -49.92 -33.33 -24.74
N ALA A 174 -51.23 -33.50 -24.60
CA ALA A 174 -52.18 -32.61 -23.93
C ALA A 174 -51.91 -32.42 -22.41
N PRO A 175 -52.44 -31.33 -21.80
CA PRO A 175 -52.13 -30.94 -20.43
C PRO A 175 -53.02 -31.66 -19.41
N LYS A 176 -52.46 -32.00 -18.24
CA LYS A 176 -53.24 -32.33 -17.03
C LYS A 176 -52.84 -31.39 -15.87
N PRO A 177 -53.82 -30.96 -15.05
CA PRO A 177 -53.64 -29.88 -14.10
C PRO A 177 -52.90 -30.31 -12.83
N SER A 178 -52.34 -29.29 -12.19
CA SER A 178 -51.64 -29.27 -10.91
C SER A 178 -52.29 -30.12 -9.82
N ALA A 179 -51.57 -31.15 -9.36
CA ALA A 179 -51.85 -31.82 -8.09
C ALA A 179 -50.95 -31.25 -7.00
N SER A 180 -51.61 -30.69 -6.01
CA SER A 180 -51.12 -30.24 -4.71
C SER A 180 -50.29 -31.31 -4.00
N LYS A 181 -49.13 -30.89 -3.45
CA LYS A 181 -48.31 -31.70 -2.53
C LYS A 181 -49.10 -32.01 -1.26
N PRO A 182 -49.25 -33.27 -0.84
CA PRO A 182 -49.70 -33.56 0.50
C PRO A 182 -48.54 -33.41 1.48
N SER A 183 -48.76 -32.54 2.46
CA SER A 183 -48.10 -32.56 3.76
C SER A 183 -48.27 -33.95 4.39
N ARG A 184 -47.19 -34.76 4.42
CA ARG A 184 -47.13 -35.97 5.23
C ARG A 184 -46.56 -35.62 6.61
N ARG A 185 -47.43 -35.14 7.49
CA ARG A 185 -47.31 -35.38 8.93
C ARG A 185 -48.01 -36.72 9.21
N GLY A 186 -47.27 -37.70 9.69
CA GLY A 186 -47.86 -38.95 10.15
C GLY A 186 -46.83 -40.06 10.40
N ALA A 187 -46.85 -40.52 11.66
CA ALA A 187 -46.49 -41.85 12.14
C ALA A 187 -45.00 -42.23 12.19
N GLY A 188 -44.47 -42.22 13.42
CA GLY A 188 -43.27 -42.93 13.83
C GLY A 188 -43.45 -44.45 13.68
N GLY A 189 -43.19 -44.94 12.47
CA GLY A 189 -42.66 -46.28 12.30
C GLY A 189 -41.18 -46.23 12.61
N GLU A 190 -40.74 -46.99 13.60
CA GLU A 190 -39.34 -47.23 13.91
C GLU A 190 -38.69 -47.91 12.69
N VAL A 191 -38.16 -47.10 11.78
CA VAL A 191 -37.43 -47.60 10.61
C VAL A 191 -36.16 -48.25 11.14
N ALA A 192 -36.10 -49.59 11.07
CA ALA A 192 -34.92 -50.35 11.43
C ALA A 192 -33.71 -49.78 10.67
N LEU A 193 -32.74 -49.24 11.41
CA LEU A 193 -31.53 -48.65 10.85
C LEU A 193 -30.64 -49.77 10.27
N PRO A 194 -29.91 -49.50 9.17
CA PRO A 194 -28.95 -50.47 8.63
C PRO A 194 -27.88 -50.87 9.66
N PRO A 195 -27.38 -52.12 9.64
CA PRO A 195 -26.41 -52.62 10.62
C PRO A 195 -25.13 -51.78 10.67
N ASP A 196 -24.66 -51.27 9.53
CA ASP A 196 -23.47 -50.41 9.44
C ASP A 196 -23.65 -49.07 10.15
N VAL A 197 -24.87 -48.49 10.06
CA VAL A 197 -25.20 -47.25 10.75
C VAL A 197 -25.20 -47.47 12.26
N LEU A 198 -25.80 -48.57 12.72
CA LEU A 198 -25.82 -48.95 14.14
C LEU A 198 -24.39 -49.19 14.67
N LYS A 199 -23.52 -49.81 13.87
CA LYS A 199 -22.11 -50.04 14.23
C LYS A 199 -21.36 -48.72 14.49
N VAL A 200 -21.53 -47.72 13.62
CA VAL A 200 -20.90 -46.40 13.79
C VAL A 200 -21.50 -45.64 14.98
N LEU A 201 -22.83 -45.69 15.15
CA LEU A 201 -23.50 -45.07 16.30
C LEU A 201 -23.04 -45.70 17.64
N GLY A 202 -22.81 -47.01 17.66
CA GLY A 202 -22.29 -47.73 18.83
C GLY A 202 -20.84 -47.40 19.18
N ALA A 203 -20.07 -46.80 18.26
CA ALA A 203 -18.67 -46.43 18.50
C ALA A 203 -18.48 -45.11 19.25
N PHE A 204 -19.51 -44.25 19.30
CA PHE A 204 -19.45 -43.07 20.16
C PHE A 204 -19.38 -43.50 21.63
N ARG A 205 -18.53 -42.79 22.40
CA ARG A 205 -18.37 -42.99 23.84
C ARG A 205 -19.73 -43.03 24.55
N PRO A 206 -19.94 -43.95 25.52
CA PRO A 206 -21.20 -44.08 26.22
C PRO A 206 -21.64 -42.78 26.92
N GLU A 207 -20.68 -41.98 27.39
CA GLU A 207 -20.93 -40.69 28.02
C GLU A 207 -21.49 -39.67 27.02
N LEU A 208 -20.92 -39.59 25.81
CA LEU A 208 -21.45 -38.74 24.75
C LEU A 208 -22.84 -39.20 24.30
N ARG A 209 -23.07 -40.52 24.23
CA ARG A 209 -24.41 -41.07 23.91
C ARG A 209 -25.43 -40.73 24.98
N ALA A 210 -25.06 -40.78 26.26
CA ALA A 210 -25.93 -40.35 27.35
C ALA A 210 -26.29 -38.86 27.22
N ALA A 211 -25.31 -37.99 26.96
CA ALA A 211 -25.56 -36.56 26.75
C ALA A 211 -26.42 -36.28 25.50
N MET A 212 -26.30 -37.09 24.44
CA MET A 212 -27.20 -37.01 23.29
C MET A 212 -28.63 -37.45 23.63
N ARG A 213 -28.81 -38.51 24.44
CA ARG A 213 -30.15 -38.90 24.94
C ARG A 213 -30.78 -37.82 25.80
N GLU A 214 -30.00 -37.13 26.62
CA GLU A 214 -30.49 -36.05 27.44
C GLU A 214 -30.96 -34.86 26.58
N THR A 215 -30.15 -34.45 25.60
CA THR A 215 -30.42 -33.26 24.78
C THR A 215 -31.38 -33.50 23.62
N ALA A 216 -31.40 -34.69 23.03
CA ALA A 216 -32.19 -35.02 21.84
C ALA A 216 -33.21 -36.14 22.06
N HIS A 217 -33.29 -36.70 23.28
CA HIS A 217 -34.22 -37.79 23.64
C HIS A 217 -34.10 -39.07 22.79
N THR A 218 -32.97 -39.25 22.10
CA THR A 218 -32.70 -40.44 21.28
C THR A 218 -31.19 -40.68 21.12
N ASP A 219 -30.82 -41.95 20.97
CA ASP A 219 -29.45 -42.37 20.62
C ASP A 219 -29.13 -42.18 19.13
N ALA A 220 -30.15 -41.98 18.29
CA ALA A 220 -30.00 -41.84 16.85
C ALA A 220 -30.71 -40.57 16.33
N PRO A 221 -30.23 -39.37 16.69
CA PRO A 221 -30.78 -38.13 16.13
C PRO A 221 -30.73 -38.17 14.59
N LYS A 222 -31.81 -37.75 13.93
CA LYS A 222 -31.94 -37.80 12.47
C LYS A 222 -30.76 -37.13 11.74
N THR A 223 -30.24 -36.03 12.30
CA THR A 223 -29.06 -35.32 11.79
C THR A 223 -27.80 -36.18 11.82
N LEU A 224 -27.59 -36.92 12.91
CA LEU A 224 -26.45 -37.83 13.06
C LEU A 224 -26.58 -39.04 12.14
N VAL A 225 -27.76 -39.66 12.06
CA VAL A 225 -28.04 -40.78 11.14
C VAL A 225 -27.80 -40.37 9.69
N THR A 226 -28.24 -39.16 9.30
CA THR A 226 -27.99 -38.60 7.97
C THR A 226 -26.50 -38.39 7.70
N ALA A 227 -25.75 -37.89 8.69
CA ALA A 227 -24.31 -37.70 8.58
C ALA A 227 -23.55 -39.02 8.43
N VAL A 228 -23.89 -40.05 9.22
CA VAL A 228 -23.32 -41.40 9.13
C VAL A 228 -23.61 -42.00 7.74
N THR A 229 -24.87 -41.94 7.31
CA THR A 229 -25.30 -42.49 6.00
C THR A 229 -24.58 -41.79 4.84
N LYS A 230 -24.36 -40.47 4.94
CA LYS A 230 -23.58 -39.72 3.94
C LYS A 230 -22.11 -40.13 3.95
N ALA A 231 -21.50 -40.32 5.11
CA ALA A 231 -20.10 -40.72 5.25
C ALA A 231 -19.84 -42.14 4.72
N LEU A 232 -20.79 -43.07 4.93
CA LEU A 232 -20.72 -44.45 4.43
C LEU A 232 -20.69 -44.57 2.90
N LYS A 233 -21.02 -43.50 2.15
CA LYS A 233 -20.90 -43.51 0.67
C LYS A 233 -19.46 -43.55 0.17
N GLY A 234 -18.49 -43.18 1.00
CA GLY A 234 -17.06 -43.15 0.61
C GLY A 234 -16.12 -43.86 1.59
N ARG A 235 -16.67 -44.50 2.64
CA ARG A 235 -15.91 -45.15 3.71
C ARG A 235 -16.65 -46.37 4.23
N THR A 236 -15.91 -47.36 4.73
CA THR A 236 -16.51 -48.49 5.43
C THR A 236 -16.92 -48.12 6.86
N ALA A 237 -17.78 -48.93 7.47
CA ALA A 237 -18.19 -48.71 8.86
C ALA A 237 -17.00 -48.76 9.83
N GLU A 238 -16.04 -49.67 9.62
CA GLU A 238 -14.83 -49.81 10.42
C GLU A 238 -13.97 -48.54 10.38
N GLN A 239 -13.77 -47.99 9.19
CA GLN A 239 -13.00 -46.75 9.01
C GLN A 239 -13.66 -45.57 9.76
N LEU A 240 -14.99 -45.49 9.76
CA LEU A 240 -15.72 -44.46 10.50
C LEU A 240 -15.67 -44.67 12.02
N VAL A 241 -15.71 -45.92 12.49
CA VAL A 241 -15.53 -46.26 13.92
C VAL A 241 -14.17 -45.79 14.40
N ASP A 242 -13.10 -46.10 13.66
CA ASP A 242 -11.74 -45.69 14.00
C ASP A 242 -11.57 -44.17 13.96
N ARG A 243 -12.18 -43.50 12.97
CA ARG A 243 -12.22 -42.02 12.88
C ARG A 243 -12.85 -41.42 14.12
N VAL A 244 -14.05 -41.89 14.52
CA VAL A 244 -14.77 -41.35 15.67
C VAL A 244 -13.95 -41.51 16.96
N ARG A 245 -13.39 -42.70 17.19
CA ARG A 245 -12.56 -42.98 18.37
C ARG A 245 -11.32 -42.10 18.43
N ARG A 246 -10.62 -41.93 17.29
CA ARG A 246 -9.42 -41.11 17.21
C ARG A 246 -9.73 -39.63 17.42
N ARG A 247 -10.73 -39.09 16.74
CA ARG A 247 -11.08 -37.66 16.83
C ARG A 247 -11.63 -37.27 18.18
N TRP A 248 -12.26 -38.19 18.91
CA TRP A 248 -12.67 -37.95 20.29
C TRP A 248 -11.50 -37.43 21.15
N THR A 249 -10.34 -38.07 21.04
CA THR A 249 -9.13 -37.70 21.78
C THR A 249 -8.36 -36.59 21.08
N THR A 250 -8.06 -36.72 19.78
CA THR A 250 -7.16 -35.80 19.08
C THR A 250 -7.75 -34.40 18.86
N HIS A 251 -9.07 -34.26 18.71
CA HIS A 251 -9.73 -32.96 18.58
C HIS A 251 -10.14 -32.37 19.94
N GLY A 252 -9.76 -33.04 21.04
CA GLY A 252 -10.00 -32.58 22.41
C GLY A 252 -11.48 -32.62 22.84
N TYR A 253 -12.32 -33.43 22.20
CA TYR A 253 -13.71 -33.59 22.62
C TYR A 253 -13.82 -34.28 23.99
N GLU A 254 -12.90 -35.20 24.29
CA GLU A 254 -12.76 -35.81 25.61
C GLU A 254 -12.56 -34.76 26.71
N ALA A 255 -11.49 -33.96 26.59
CA ALA A 255 -11.19 -32.90 27.55
C ALA A 255 -12.33 -31.87 27.67
N LYS A 256 -12.97 -31.50 26.55
CA LYS A 256 -14.13 -30.58 26.56
C LYS A 256 -15.34 -31.18 27.27
N PHE A 257 -15.55 -32.49 27.12
CA PHE A 257 -16.64 -33.19 27.79
C PHE A 257 -16.39 -33.27 29.30
N GLU A 258 -15.18 -33.68 29.72
CA GLU A 258 -14.79 -33.74 31.13
C GLU A 258 -14.83 -32.38 31.82
N ALA A 259 -14.47 -31.31 31.11
CA ALA A 259 -14.57 -29.94 31.61
C ALA A 259 -16.00 -29.37 31.61
N GLY A 260 -17.01 -30.12 31.14
CA GLY A 260 -18.40 -29.64 31.02
C GLY A 260 -18.60 -28.56 29.95
N GLN A 261 -17.65 -28.39 29.03
CA GLN A 261 -17.66 -27.36 27.99
C GLN A 261 -18.27 -27.85 26.67
N LEU A 262 -18.76 -29.08 26.61
CA LEU A 262 -19.38 -29.64 25.41
C LEU A 262 -20.87 -29.29 25.30
N GLU A 263 -21.17 -28.05 24.95
CA GLU A 263 -22.55 -27.52 24.89
C GLU A 263 -23.47 -28.25 23.90
N ARG A 264 -22.91 -28.83 22.83
CA ARG A 264 -23.68 -29.43 21.71
C ARG A 264 -23.21 -30.85 21.39
N PRO A 265 -23.67 -31.87 22.15
CA PRO A 265 -23.26 -33.28 21.99
C PRO A 265 -23.49 -33.81 20.57
N VAL A 266 -24.67 -33.57 20.00
CA VAL A 266 -25.01 -33.99 18.63
C VAL A 266 -24.12 -33.28 17.59
N GLY A 267 -23.80 -32.01 17.82
CA GLY A 267 -22.90 -31.24 16.95
C GLY A 267 -21.48 -31.80 16.94
N ALA A 268 -20.96 -32.18 18.11
CA ALA A 268 -19.67 -32.83 18.25
C ALA A 268 -19.63 -34.20 17.54
N ALA A 269 -20.68 -35.01 17.71
CA ALA A 269 -20.81 -36.30 17.02
C ALA A 269 -20.81 -36.14 15.49
N VAL A 270 -21.54 -35.16 14.96
CA VAL A 270 -21.55 -34.85 13.52
C VAL A 270 -20.19 -34.31 13.06
N ALA A 271 -19.53 -33.46 13.85
CA ALA A 271 -18.23 -32.89 13.50
C ALA A 271 -17.14 -33.98 13.39
N MET A 272 -17.15 -34.98 14.28
CA MET A 272 -16.24 -36.13 14.18
C MET A 272 -16.42 -36.93 12.89
N LEU A 273 -17.64 -36.96 12.31
CA LEU A 273 -17.93 -37.69 11.06
C LEU A 273 -17.60 -36.90 9.78
N ARG A 274 -17.43 -35.58 9.85
CA ARG A 274 -17.14 -34.76 8.65
C ARG A 274 -15.83 -35.18 8.00
N HIS A 275 -15.69 -35.01 6.70
CA HIS A 275 -14.36 -35.13 6.07
C HIS A 275 -13.46 -34.01 6.60
N GLY A 276 -12.18 -34.30 6.76
CA GLY A 276 -11.20 -33.27 7.11
C GLY A 276 -11.10 -32.23 6.00
N GLU A 277 -10.39 -31.13 6.26
CA GLU A 277 -10.20 -30.08 5.25
C GLU A 277 -9.24 -30.48 4.12
N CYS A 278 -8.65 -31.69 4.18
CA CYS A 278 -7.74 -32.17 3.15
C CYS A 278 -8.51 -32.44 1.84
N PRO A 279 -8.04 -31.90 0.69
CA PRO A 279 -8.72 -32.11 -0.59
C PRO A 279 -8.60 -33.56 -1.11
N ASP A 280 -7.64 -34.33 -0.59
CA ASP A 280 -7.50 -35.75 -0.91
C ASP A 280 -8.59 -36.58 -0.20
N VAL A 281 -9.40 -37.27 -1.01
CA VAL A 281 -10.48 -38.16 -0.55
C VAL A 281 -9.94 -39.43 0.12
N GLY A 282 -8.70 -39.83 -0.17
CA GLY A 282 -8.02 -40.96 0.48
C GLY A 282 -7.39 -40.60 1.83
N CYS A 283 -7.27 -39.31 2.14
CA CYS A 283 -6.68 -38.82 3.37
C CYS A 283 -7.66 -38.83 4.54
N GLU A 284 -7.17 -39.26 5.70
CA GLU A 284 -7.84 -39.24 6.98
C GLU A 284 -6.93 -38.63 8.03
N ASP A 285 -7.25 -37.40 8.45
CA ASP A 285 -6.53 -36.69 9.52
C ASP A 285 -4.99 -36.65 9.34
N GLY A 286 -4.53 -36.58 8.09
CA GLY A 286 -3.10 -36.55 7.77
C GLY A 286 -2.47 -37.92 7.48
N THR A 287 -3.26 -38.99 7.37
CA THR A 287 -2.81 -40.33 6.95
C THR A 287 -3.58 -40.79 5.72
N VAL A 288 -2.91 -41.35 4.71
CA VAL A 288 -3.56 -41.95 3.54
C VAL A 288 -4.06 -43.34 3.92
N LEU A 289 -5.35 -43.63 3.72
CA LEU A 289 -5.95 -44.88 4.23
C LEU A 289 -5.45 -46.14 3.53
N GLU A 290 -5.07 -46.06 2.26
CA GLU A 290 -4.60 -47.23 1.50
C GLU A 290 -3.17 -47.63 1.88
N SER A 291 -2.28 -46.66 2.09
CA SER A 291 -0.86 -46.90 2.40
C SER A 291 -0.53 -46.84 3.88
N GLY A 292 -1.35 -46.16 4.70
CA GLY A 292 -1.04 -45.85 6.09
C GLY A 292 0.06 -44.78 6.25
N GLU A 293 0.54 -44.19 5.16
CA GLU A 293 1.60 -43.17 5.17
C GLU A 293 1.05 -41.77 5.49
N ALA A 294 1.95 -40.87 5.90
CA ALA A 294 1.59 -39.48 6.15
C ALA A 294 1.18 -38.79 4.84
N CYS A 295 0.02 -38.12 4.85
CA CYS A 295 -0.49 -37.39 3.70
C CYS A 295 0.36 -36.15 3.42
N VAL A 296 1.01 -36.14 2.26
CA VAL A 296 1.89 -35.04 1.81
C VAL A 296 1.14 -33.70 1.79
N LEU A 297 -0.12 -33.68 1.34
CA LEU A 297 -0.93 -32.46 1.29
C LEU A 297 -1.23 -31.90 2.68
N CYS A 298 -1.49 -32.74 3.68
CA CYS A 298 -1.67 -32.29 5.05
C CYS A 298 -0.37 -31.71 5.64
N ILE A 299 0.78 -32.29 5.31
CA ILE A 299 2.09 -31.76 5.72
C ILE A 299 2.33 -30.37 5.10
N GLU A 300 2.08 -30.22 3.80
CA GLU A 300 2.23 -28.94 3.10
C GLU A 300 1.26 -27.89 3.63
N ARG A 301 0.00 -28.24 3.86
CA ARG A 301 -0.97 -27.35 4.49
C ARG A 301 -0.56 -26.96 5.91
N GLY A 302 -0.03 -27.89 6.69
CA GLY A 302 0.50 -27.61 8.01
C GLY A 302 1.67 -26.62 7.98
N LYS A 303 2.55 -26.71 6.97
CA LYS A 303 3.62 -25.73 6.74
C LYS A 303 3.06 -24.37 6.33
N ASN A 304 2.09 -24.33 5.41
CA ASN A 304 1.44 -23.10 4.96
C ASN A 304 0.71 -22.42 6.11
N HIS A 305 -0.11 -23.14 6.87
CA HIS A 305 -0.80 -22.60 8.04
C HIS A 305 0.18 -22.02 9.09
N LYS A 306 1.30 -22.72 9.35
CA LYS A 306 2.36 -22.19 10.24
C LYS A 306 3.00 -20.93 9.66
N ALA A 307 3.26 -20.87 8.35
CA ALA A 307 3.81 -19.71 7.68
C ALA A 307 2.84 -18.52 7.70
N ASP A 308 1.57 -18.75 7.41
CA ASP A 308 0.50 -17.74 7.43
C ASP A 308 0.32 -17.17 8.85
N HIS A 309 0.28 -18.04 9.86
CA HIS A 309 0.19 -17.62 11.25
C HIS A 309 1.44 -16.86 11.71
N ALA A 310 2.63 -17.23 11.24
CA ALA A 310 3.87 -16.49 11.51
C ALA A 310 3.86 -15.12 10.83
N ALA A 311 3.37 -15.04 9.58
CA ALA A 311 3.22 -13.80 8.83
C ALA A 311 2.22 -12.85 9.52
N ALA A 312 1.06 -13.37 9.95
CA ALA A 312 0.05 -12.60 10.68
C ALA A 312 0.57 -12.07 12.03
N ARG A 313 1.35 -12.86 12.77
CA ARG A 313 2.00 -12.38 14.00
C ARG A 313 3.04 -11.30 13.73
N LYS A 314 3.79 -11.43 12.63
CA LYS A 314 4.79 -10.44 12.24
C LYS A 314 4.11 -9.12 11.85
N SER A 315 3.06 -9.15 11.03
CA SER A 315 2.32 -7.93 10.65
C SER A 315 1.67 -7.26 11.85
N ALA A 316 1.10 -8.03 12.80
CA ALA A 316 0.55 -7.49 14.04
C ALA A 316 1.64 -6.79 14.89
N LYS A 317 2.84 -7.36 14.98
CA LYS A 317 3.97 -6.74 15.69
C LYS A 317 4.45 -5.46 15.02
N GLU A 318 4.51 -5.44 13.69
CA GLU A 318 4.89 -4.26 12.91
C GLU A 318 3.85 -3.13 13.06
N ALA A 319 2.56 -3.46 13.04
CA ALA A 319 1.48 -2.51 13.29
C ALA A 319 1.58 -1.90 14.70
N ALA A 320 1.73 -2.74 15.73
CA ALA A 320 1.89 -2.28 17.11
C ALA A 320 3.14 -1.39 17.28
N ALA A 321 4.24 -1.71 16.62
CA ALA A 321 5.44 -0.87 16.63
C ALA A 321 5.23 0.48 15.92
N ALA A 322 4.46 0.50 14.82
CA ALA A 322 4.10 1.74 14.13
C ALA A 322 3.20 2.64 14.99
N ASP A 323 2.25 2.05 15.72
CA ASP A 323 1.39 2.77 16.66
C ASP A 323 2.18 3.35 17.83
N ALA A 324 3.10 2.57 18.41
CA ALA A 324 4.00 3.06 19.45
C ALA A 324 4.86 4.24 18.97
N ARG A 325 5.37 4.20 17.74
CA ARG A 325 6.11 5.33 17.13
C ARG A 325 5.24 6.55 16.90
N ARG A 326 3.98 6.37 16.49
CA ARG A 326 3.00 7.47 16.36
C ARG A 326 2.72 8.11 17.72
N ALA A 327 2.47 7.31 18.75
CA ALA A 327 2.24 7.80 20.10
C ALA A 327 3.45 8.57 20.64
N ALA A 328 4.67 8.08 20.44
CA ALA A 328 5.89 8.78 20.84
C ALA A 328 6.05 10.14 20.13
N ARG A 329 5.73 10.22 18.83
CA ARG A 329 5.75 11.48 18.08
C ARG A 329 4.70 12.49 18.54
N ALA A 330 3.55 12.02 19.01
CA ALA A 330 2.49 12.89 19.51
C ALA A 330 2.88 13.64 20.79
N VAL A 331 3.93 13.22 21.51
CA VAL A 331 4.42 13.91 22.73
C VAL A 331 5.45 14.99 22.38
N MET A 332 6.16 14.86 21.26
CA MET A 332 7.25 15.75 20.87
C MET A 332 6.75 17.06 20.24
N CYS A 333 7.51 18.14 20.43
CA CYS A 333 7.24 19.41 19.76
C CYS A 333 7.28 19.22 18.22
N PRO A 334 6.23 19.57 17.47
CA PRO A 334 6.18 19.35 16.03
C PRO A 334 7.14 20.27 15.24
N SER A 335 7.69 21.32 15.87
CA SER A 335 8.63 22.24 15.23
C SER A 335 10.10 21.86 15.39
N CYS A 336 10.52 21.36 16.56
CA CYS A 336 11.93 21.02 16.82
C CYS A 336 12.16 19.54 17.15
N GLU A 337 11.11 18.72 17.16
CA GLU A 337 11.14 17.28 17.47
C GLU A 337 11.72 16.94 18.84
N GLN A 338 11.83 17.90 19.75
CA GLN A 338 12.27 17.67 21.12
C GLN A 338 11.07 17.35 22.01
N ASP A 339 11.21 16.33 22.85
CA ASP A 339 10.29 16.10 23.96
C ASP A 339 10.52 17.19 25.01
N ARG A 340 9.52 18.06 25.15
CA ARG A 340 9.51 19.15 26.14
C ARG A 340 8.22 19.14 26.94
N GLY A 341 7.51 18.01 26.97
CA GLY A 341 6.20 17.91 27.64
C GLY A 341 5.17 18.87 27.05
N THR A 342 5.22 19.12 25.74
CA THR A 342 4.30 20.06 25.08
C THR A 342 3.01 19.40 24.61
N ASP A 343 2.82 18.10 24.88
CA ASP A 343 1.67 17.31 24.45
C ASP A 343 1.36 17.48 22.96
N GLY A 344 2.42 17.47 22.13
CA GLY A 344 2.29 17.62 20.68
C GLY A 344 2.05 19.06 20.19
N LYS A 345 2.07 20.06 21.09
CA LYS A 345 2.01 21.48 20.73
C LYS A 345 3.42 22.04 20.46
N VAL A 346 3.48 23.16 19.76
CA VAL A 346 4.73 23.90 19.51
C VAL A 346 5.29 24.42 20.84
N CYS A 347 6.56 24.15 21.12
CA CYS A 347 7.18 24.61 22.36
C CYS A 347 7.37 26.15 22.37
N PRO A 348 7.36 26.80 23.54
CA PRO A 348 7.50 28.26 23.64
C PRO A 348 8.75 28.84 22.95
N GLU A 349 9.87 28.10 22.94
CA GLU A 349 11.08 28.51 22.24
C GLU A 349 10.90 28.55 20.72
N CYS A 350 10.20 27.56 20.14
CA CYS A 350 9.91 27.54 18.71
C CYS A 350 8.93 28.66 18.34
N VAL A 351 7.92 28.91 19.17
CA VAL A 351 7.02 30.06 19.00
C VAL A 351 7.83 31.37 18.97
N THR A 352 8.64 31.59 20.00
CA THR A 352 9.49 32.78 20.12
C THR A 352 10.47 32.91 18.95
N GLY A 353 11.04 31.80 18.48
CA GLY A 353 11.94 31.78 17.33
C GLY A 353 11.23 32.21 16.03
N MET A 354 10.05 31.66 15.76
CA MET A 354 9.26 32.02 14.58
C MET A 354 8.78 33.48 14.62
N GLU A 355 8.37 33.98 15.78
CA GLU A 355 7.99 35.38 15.96
C GLU A 355 9.18 36.33 15.77
N ARG A 356 10.37 35.94 16.24
CA ARG A 356 11.61 36.69 16.00
C ARG A 356 11.94 36.78 14.52
N ASP A 357 11.76 35.70 13.76
CA ASP A 357 11.99 35.68 12.31
C ASP A 357 11.05 36.63 11.56
N VAL A 358 9.78 36.74 11.99
CA VAL A 358 8.83 37.71 11.43
C VAL A 358 9.32 39.15 11.67
N VAL A 359 9.75 39.45 12.90
CA VAL A 359 10.29 40.77 13.25
C VAL A 359 11.57 41.06 12.46
N GLU A 360 12.49 40.11 12.34
CA GLU A 360 13.74 40.29 11.58
C GLU A 360 13.48 40.54 10.09
N ALA A 361 12.50 39.85 9.50
CA ALA A 361 12.07 40.10 8.12
C ALA A 361 11.53 41.52 7.94
N ALA A 362 10.71 42.01 8.89
CA ALA A 362 10.18 43.37 8.87
C ALA A 362 11.29 44.43 9.01
N GLU A 363 12.24 44.23 9.94
CA GLU A 363 13.40 45.10 10.10
C GLU A 363 14.31 45.11 8.87
N LYS A 364 14.47 43.95 8.21
CA LYS A 364 15.23 43.85 6.95
C LYS A 364 14.56 44.64 5.83
N ALA A 365 13.23 44.53 5.68
CA ALA A 365 12.47 45.30 4.70
C ALA A 365 12.62 46.81 4.93
N ALA A 366 12.47 47.26 6.18
CA ALA A 366 12.66 48.66 6.56
C ALA A 366 14.07 49.17 6.20
N ARG A 367 15.12 48.38 6.50
CA ARG A 367 16.51 48.72 6.12
C ARG A 367 16.71 48.77 4.61
N ASP A 368 16.09 47.88 3.84
CA ASP A 368 16.21 47.87 2.38
C ASP A 368 15.55 49.11 1.77
N ILE A 369 14.37 49.51 2.24
CA ILE A 369 13.67 50.69 1.75
C ILE A 369 14.36 51.99 2.20
N ALA A 370 14.87 52.06 3.43
CA ALA A 370 15.60 53.23 3.93
C ALA A 370 16.91 53.53 3.15
N ARG A 371 17.41 52.56 2.38
CA ARG A 371 18.58 52.75 1.49
C ARG A 371 18.23 53.35 0.13
N MET A 372 16.94 53.50 -0.19
CA MET A 372 16.48 54.10 -1.44
C MET A 372 16.47 55.63 -1.31
N ALA A 373 16.88 56.34 -2.37
CA ALA A 373 16.82 57.81 -2.38
C ALA A 373 15.37 58.33 -2.34
N THR A 374 14.47 57.64 -3.04
CA THR A 374 13.02 57.89 -3.05
C THR A 374 12.30 56.57 -2.82
N ALA A 375 11.76 56.38 -1.62
CA ALA A 375 10.94 55.22 -1.30
C ALA A 375 9.57 55.31 -2.00
N PRO A 376 9.05 54.22 -2.61
CA PRO A 376 7.68 54.16 -3.08
C PRO A 376 6.70 54.42 -1.93
N GLU A 377 5.60 55.12 -2.21
CA GLU A 377 4.58 55.47 -1.19
C GLU A 377 4.04 54.22 -0.47
N GLU A 378 3.83 53.14 -1.21
CA GLU A 378 3.40 51.82 -0.74
C GLU A 378 4.40 51.11 0.21
N TRP A 379 5.64 51.62 0.31
CA TRP A 379 6.70 51.12 1.19
C TRP A 379 7.12 52.18 2.23
N SER A 380 6.39 53.28 2.36
CA SER A 380 6.67 54.36 3.33
C SER A 380 6.73 53.84 4.78
N ASP A 381 5.89 52.87 5.13
CA ASP A 381 6.01 52.06 6.35
C ASP A 381 6.25 50.58 6.01
N ALA A 382 7.45 50.30 5.47
CA ALA A 382 7.85 48.95 5.10
C ALA A 382 7.78 47.96 6.26
N ARG A 383 8.11 48.39 7.49
CA ARG A 383 8.03 47.54 8.69
C ARG A 383 6.58 47.17 9.00
N GLY A 384 5.70 48.17 9.07
CA GLY A 384 4.27 47.97 9.33
C GLY A 384 3.61 47.09 8.27
N ARG A 385 3.95 47.28 6.98
CA ARG A 385 3.44 46.44 5.90
C ARG A 385 3.79 44.97 6.07
N VAL A 386 5.06 44.63 6.31
CA VAL A 386 5.49 43.23 6.51
C VAL A 386 4.77 42.60 7.72
N LEU A 387 4.63 43.34 8.82
CA LEU A 387 3.92 42.84 10.00
C LEU A 387 2.42 42.66 9.74
N ALA A 388 1.79 43.54 8.97
CA ALA A 388 0.38 43.44 8.59
C ALA A 388 0.13 42.22 7.68
N GLU A 389 0.98 41.98 6.68
CA GLU A 389 0.87 40.79 5.81
C GLU A 389 1.07 39.48 6.62
N ALA A 390 2.01 39.47 7.56
CA ALA A 390 2.21 38.33 8.46
C ALA A 390 0.99 38.07 9.37
N ALA A 391 0.37 39.13 9.89
CA ALA A 391 -0.84 39.03 10.71
C ALA A 391 -2.05 38.54 9.91
N ALA A 392 -2.22 39.04 8.68
CA ALA A 392 -3.28 38.60 7.78
C ALA A 392 -3.14 37.10 7.43
N ALA A 393 -1.93 36.66 7.05
CA ALA A 393 -1.66 35.26 6.75
C ALA A 393 -1.91 34.33 7.95
N ARG A 394 -1.65 34.81 9.17
CA ARG A 394 -1.97 34.07 10.40
C ARG A 394 -3.47 33.89 10.60
N GLU A 395 -4.23 34.96 10.36
CA GLU A 395 -5.70 34.93 10.45
C GLU A 395 -6.30 34.03 9.36
N ASP A 396 -5.82 34.13 8.13
CA ASP A 396 -6.26 33.26 7.02
C ASP A 396 -6.01 31.77 7.34
N ALA A 397 -4.83 31.45 7.89
CA ALA A 397 -4.51 30.09 8.31
C ALA A 397 -5.44 29.60 9.44
N ARG A 398 -5.76 30.47 10.41
CA ARG A 398 -6.70 30.17 11.49
C ARG A 398 -8.11 29.91 10.95
N GLN A 399 -8.59 30.75 10.03
CA GLN A 399 -9.90 30.58 9.40
C GLN A 399 -9.97 29.29 8.57
N ALA A 400 -8.84 28.85 8.00
CA ALA A 400 -8.71 27.58 7.33
C ALA A 400 -8.57 26.36 8.28
N GLY A 401 -8.62 26.57 9.60
CA GLY A 401 -8.51 25.51 10.61
C GLY A 401 -7.09 25.00 10.83
N ALA A 402 -6.06 25.79 10.47
CA ALA A 402 -4.68 25.45 10.78
C ALA A 402 -4.44 25.41 12.30
N ASP A 403 -3.56 24.52 12.73
CA ASP A 403 -3.09 24.50 14.11
C ASP A 403 -2.11 25.66 14.40
N GLN A 404 -1.67 25.77 15.65
CA GLN A 404 -0.75 26.84 16.06
C GLN A 404 0.56 26.86 15.27
N LEU A 405 1.07 25.69 14.83
CA LEU A 405 2.27 25.62 14.01
C LEU A 405 2.00 26.16 12.60
N GLY A 406 0.87 25.76 12.00
CA GLY A 406 0.43 26.25 10.69
C GLY A 406 0.22 27.76 10.68
N GLU A 407 -0.41 28.31 11.73
CA GLU A 407 -0.55 29.75 11.94
C GLU A 407 0.81 30.48 11.94
N LEU A 408 1.77 29.99 12.74
CA LEU A 408 3.09 30.60 12.86
C LEU A 408 3.91 30.50 11.57
N LEU A 409 3.82 29.35 10.89
CA LEU A 409 4.52 29.12 9.63
C LEU A 409 3.97 30.02 8.50
N ALA A 410 2.63 30.18 8.43
CA ALA A 410 1.99 31.08 7.48
C ALA A 410 2.48 32.53 7.67
N ALA A 411 2.49 33.01 8.93
CA ALA A 411 3.00 34.34 9.27
C ALA A 411 4.48 34.52 8.87
N GLN A 412 5.34 33.54 9.19
CA GLN A 412 6.76 33.59 8.87
C GLN A 412 7.02 33.60 7.34
N LEU A 413 6.28 32.80 6.58
CA LEU A 413 6.40 32.75 5.12
C LEU A 413 5.94 34.04 4.45
N ALA A 414 4.80 34.60 4.89
CA ALA A 414 4.30 35.88 4.43
C ALA A 414 5.29 37.02 4.72
N ALA A 415 5.82 37.09 5.95
CA ALA A 415 6.82 38.10 6.31
C ALA A 415 8.08 38.04 5.41
N ARG A 416 8.58 36.82 5.15
CA ARG A 416 9.73 36.60 4.25
C ARG A 416 9.41 36.88 2.78
N ALA A 417 8.16 36.70 2.34
CA ALA A 417 7.73 37.07 1.00
C ALA A 417 7.71 38.60 0.85
N ALA A 418 7.03 39.30 1.75
CA ALA A 418 6.96 40.76 1.82
C ALA A 418 8.35 41.41 1.86
N ALA A 419 9.26 40.91 2.69
CA ALA A 419 10.64 41.40 2.76
C ALA A 419 11.43 41.20 1.46
N ARG A 420 11.15 40.12 0.69
CA ARG A 420 11.74 39.94 -0.64
C ARG A 420 11.17 40.93 -1.66
N GLU A 421 9.92 41.36 -1.51
CA GLU A 421 9.33 42.39 -2.36
C GLU A 421 9.97 43.76 -2.12
N ALA A 422 10.15 44.15 -0.86
CA ALA A 422 10.91 45.35 -0.48
C ALA A 422 12.32 45.33 -1.09
N HIS A 423 13.02 44.18 -1.01
CA HIS A 423 14.32 44.02 -1.62
C HIS A 423 14.30 44.18 -3.14
N ARG A 424 13.29 43.63 -3.82
CA ARG A 424 13.10 43.79 -5.27
C ARG A 424 12.83 45.26 -5.63
N ALA A 425 12.02 45.98 -4.86
CA ALA A 425 11.76 47.40 -5.06
C ALA A 425 13.06 48.22 -4.95
N ARG A 426 13.91 47.92 -3.96
CA ARG A 426 15.24 48.53 -3.82
C ARG A 426 16.12 48.28 -5.03
N LEU A 427 16.19 47.03 -5.51
CA LEU A 427 17.00 46.69 -6.68
C LEU A 427 16.49 47.37 -7.96
N ALA A 428 15.17 47.49 -8.13
CA ALA A 428 14.58 48.19 -9.26
C ALA A 428 14.94 49.68 -9.27
N ALA A 429 14.93 50.34 -8.10
CA ALA A 429 15.34 51.75 -7.98
C ALA A 429 16.84 51.98 -8.25
N LEU A 430 17.68 50.94 -8.11
CA LEU A 430 19.11 51.00 -8.47
C LEU A 430 19.39 50.69 -9.95
N GLY A 431 18.40 50.11 -10.67
CA GLY A 431 18.56 49.58 -12.03
C GLY A 431 17.89 50.38 -13.13
N GLY A 432 17.34 51.56 -12.82
CA GLY A 432 16.97 52.56 -13.83
C GLY A 432 18.18 53.45 -14.12
N ASP A 433 18.86 53.19 -15.24
CA ASP A 433 19.96 53.93 -15.87
C ASP A 433 20.97 54.65 -14.94
N GLU A 434 22.22 54.14 -14.96
CA GLU A 434 23.40 54.59 -14.22
C GLU A 434 23.46 54.15 -12.75
N VAL A 435 24.28 53.12 -12.50
CA VAL A 435 24.89 52.89 -11.18
C VAL A 435 25.88 54.05 -10.95
N PRO A 436 25.60 55.03 -10.07
CA PRO A 436 26.60 56.03 -9.76
C PRO A 436 27.73 55.32 -9.01
N PRO A 437 29.01 55.65 -9.28
CA PRO A 437 30.12 55.10 -8.52
C PRO A 437 29.87 55.39 -7.03
N LEU A 438 29.95 54.35 -6.20
CA LEU A 438 29.82 54.46 -4.75
C LEU A 438 30.70 55.63 -4.28
N ALA A 439 30.07 56.67 -3.71
CA ALA A 439 30.80 57.67 -2.95
C ALA A 439 31.62 56.95 -1.86
N PRO A 440 32.90 57.32 -1.65
CA PRO A 440 33.71 56.71 -0.62
C PRO A 440 33.02 56.89 0.72
N ALA A 441 32.68 55.78 1.36
CA ALA A 441 32.08 55.79 2.68
C ALA A 441 32.97 56.59 3.65
N PRO A 442 32.41 57.42 4.55
CA PRO A 442 33.17 58.00 5.64
C PRO A 442 33.79 56.86 6.44
N ALA A 443 35.08 56.99 6.75
CA ALA A 443 35.88 55.99 7.44
C ALA A 443 35.19 55.55 8.73
N LEU A 444 34.49 54.41 8.65
CA LEU A 444 34.01 53.68 9.81
C LEU A 444 35.24 53.11 10.50
N GLU A 445 35.44 53.53 11.74
CA GLU A 445 36.39 52.93 12.66
C GLU A 445 36.26 51.41 12.62
N SER A 446 37.40 50.79 12.39
CA SER A 446 37.71 49.37 12.28
C SER A 446 36.72 48.47 13.04
N ALA A 447 35.78 47.87 12.30
CA ALA A 447 35.05 46.71 12.78
C ALA A 447 36.06 45.59 13.14
N PRO A 448 35.89 44.89 14.27
CA PRO A 448 36.78 43.80 14.64
C PRO A 448 36.75 42.73 13.54
N SER A 449 37.94 42.40 13.03
CA SER A 449 38.17 41.36 12.02
C SER A 449 37.36 40.11 12.34
N ALA A 450 36.58 39.64 11.36
CA ALA A 450 35.89 38.36 11.45
C ALA A 450 36.89 37.28 11.90
N PRO A 451 36.54 36.42 12.87
CA PRO A 451 37.44 35.38 13.34
C PRO A 451 37.83 34.50 12.16
N ALA A 452 39.15 34.31 11.99
CA ALA A 452 39.71 33.46 10.95
C ALA A 452 39.03 32.08 11.00
N LEU A 453 38.58 31.61 9.84
CA LEU A 453 38.04 30.26 9.71
C LEU A 453 39.09 29.27 10.25
N PRO A 454 38.71 28.34 11.15
CA PRO A 454 39.67 27.39 11.70
C PRO A 454 40.29 26.58 10.57
N GLU A 455 41.62 26.49 10.59
CA GLU A 455 42.38 25.69 9.63
C GLU A 455 41.93 24.22 9.71
N PRO A 456 41.79 23.54 8.57
CA PRO A 456 41.38 22.14 8.55
C PRO A 456 42.39 21.27 9.31
N VAL A 457 41.93 20.54 10.32
CA VAL A 457 42.75 19.65 11.15
C VAL A 457 42.63 18.21 10.62
N LYS A 458 43.69 17.41 10.75
CA LYS A 458 43.64 15.97 10.39
C LYS A 458 42.67 15.22 11.31
N CYS A 459 41.84 14.37 10.71
CA CYS A 459 40.90 13.51 11.40
C CYS A 459 41.62 12.54 12.33
N SER A 460 41.23 12.52 13.60
CA SER A 460 41.79 11.66 14.65
C SER A 460 41.30 10.21 14.61
N GLY A 461 40.24 9.92 13.84
CA GLY A 461 39.67 8.58 13.74
C GLY A 461 40.53 7.58 12.94
N SER A 462 40.28 6.30 13.19
CA SER A 462 40.92 5.18 12.49
C SER A 462 40.01 4.59 11.42
N ARG A 463 40.62 3.95 10.41
CA ARG A 463 39.93 3.09 9.44
C ARG A 463 39.69 1.70 10.06
N TRP A 464 38.88 0.90 9.39
CA TRP A 464 38.53 -0.47 9.82
C TRP A 464 39.75 -1.40 9.94
N ASP A 465 40.86 -1.08 9.27
CA ASP A 465 42.14 -1.81 9.34
C ASP A 465 43.09 -1.27 10.44
N GLY A 466 42.62 -0.33 11.27
CA GLY A 466 43.41 0.30 12.32
C GLY A 466 44.34 1.43 11.85
N SER A 467 44.42 1.70 10.54
CA SER A 467 45.25 2.80 10.02
C SER A 467 44.59 4.17 10.26
N PRO A 468 45.35 5.28 10.40
CA PRO A 468 44.78 6.61 10.60
C PRO A 468 43.96 7.06 9.38
N CYS A 469 42.84 7.76 9.60
CA CYS A 469 41.92 8.14 8.53
C CYS A 469 42.56 9.01 7.44
N GLY A 470 43.42 9.96 7.86
CA GLY A 470 44.19 10.86 6.99
C GLY A 470 43.39 11.99 6.32
N ARG A 471 42.07 12.02 6.49
CA ARG A 471 41.19 13.07 5.95
C ARG A 471 41.26 14.34 6.79
N ASP A 472 41.06 15.48 6.16
CA ASP A 472 40.91 16.75 6.87
C ASP A 472 39.46 16.93 7.35
N THR A 473 39.29 17.52 8.53
CA THR A 473 37.99 17.83 9.12
C THR A 473 37.99 19.24 9.71
N LYS A 474 36.81 19.86 9.68
CA LYS A 474 36.53 21.14 10.35
C LYS A 474 35.69 20.94 11.62
N ALA A 475 35.43 19.69 11.99
CA ALA A 475 34.61 19.38 13.14
C ALA A 475 35.41 19.56 14.44
N LEU A 476 34.78 20.13 15.46
CA LEU A 476 35.40 20.43 16.75
C LEU A 476 35.83 19.17 17.52
N ASP A 477 35.20 18.03 17.27
CA ASP A 477 35.55 16.73 17.86
C ASP A 477 36.72 16.04 17.14
N GLY A 478 37.28 16.66 16.10
CA GLY A 478 38.41 16.11 15.36
C GLY A 478 38.08 14.89 14.49
N LEU A 479 36.80 14.52 14.34
CA LEU A 479 36.39 13.38 13.51
C LEU A 479 35.84 13.87 12.16
N CYS A 480 36.21 13.18 11.08
CA CYS A 480 35.51 13.36 9.80
C CYS A 480 34.17 12.61 9.83
N GLY A 481 33.23 12.99 8.96
CA GLY A 481 31.90 12.36 8.92
C GLY A 481 31.91 10.84 8.73
N VAL A 482 32.96 10.26 8.13
CA VAL A 482 33.10 8.81 7.99
C VAL A 482 33.48 8.14 9.30
N CYS A 483 34.46 8.67 10.04
CA CYS A 483 34.87 8.11 11.33
C CYS A 483 33.80 8.31 12.40
N ARG A 484 33.06 9.43 12.37
CA ARG A 484 31.92 9.66 13.26
C ARG A 484 30.80 8.65 13.02
N GLY A 485 30.52 8.31 11.75
CA GLY A 485 29.55 7.27 11.41
C GLY A 485 29.96 5.89 11.94
N LEU A 486 31.24 5.53 11.83
CA LEU A 486 31.76 4.26 12.38
C LEU A 486 31.67 4.21 13.92
N GLN A 487 32.00 5.30 14.60
CA GLN A 487 31.92 5.37 16.06
C GLN A 487 30.49 5.22 16.56
N ASN A 488 29.51 5.82 15.86
CA ASN A 488 28.10 5.66 16.21
C ASN A 488 27.62 4.22 16.05
N VAL A 489 28.06 3.51 15.01
CA VAL A 489 27.72 2.09 14.82
C VAL A 489 28.33 1.23 15.92
N GLN A 490 29.59 1.46 16.28
CA GLN A 490 30.22 0.75 17.41
C GLN A 490 29.50 1.01 18.73
N HIS A 491 29.07 2.25 18.98
CA HIS A 491 28.31 2.59 20.17
C HIS A 491 26.94 1.91 20.20
N GLU A 492 26.27 1.76 19.04
CA GLU A 492 25.01 1.00 18.93
C GLU A 492 25.22 -0.49 19.17
N ASP A 493 26.30 -1.08 18.65
CA ASP A 493 26.67 -2.49 18.87
C ASP A 493 27.02 -2.75 20.35
N ASP A 494 27.75 -1.84 20.99
CA ASP A 494 28.10 -1.91 22.41
C ASP A 494 26.87 -1.80 23.30
N LEU A 495 25.93 -0.90 22.98
CA LEU A 495 24.65 -0.80 23.69
C LEU A 495 23.79 -2.06 23.50
N ALA A 496 23.79 -2.65 22.30
CA ALA A 496 23.07 -3.89 22.02
C ALA A 496 23.68 -5.10 22.75
N ALA A 497 24.98 -5.08 23.05
CA ALA A 497 25.63 -6.14 23.83
C ALA A 497 25.38 -6.03 25.35
N MET A 498 24.95 -4.87 25.85
CA MET A 498 24.61 -4.64 27.26
C MET A 498 23.15 -5.01 27.61
N HIS A 499 22.30 -5.28 26.62
CA HIS A 499 20.89 -5.66 26.77
C HIS A 499 20.66 -7.13 26.38
#